data_AF-A0A7Y3EW78-F1
#
_entry.id   AF-A0A7Y3EW78-F1
#
_cell.length_a   1.000
_cell.length_b   1.000
_cell.length_c   1.000
_cell.angle_alpha   90.00
_cell.angle_beta   90.00
_cell.angle_gamma   90.00
#
_symmetry.space_group_name_H-M   'P 1'
#
loop_
_entity.id
_entity.type
_entity.pdbx_description
1 polymer ?
#
loop_
_entity_poly.entity_id
_entity_poly.type
_entity_poly.pdbx_seq_one_letter_code
_entity_poly.pdbx_strand_id
1 'polypeptide(L)'
;MDQKRRLTRAQRDQMAANRARGKIIASLKNFFDAGIEISGDTIFFAESTFGIYGEELINVLGARDSEEKEVLLGLIFFPDKALRITIESLVGDLIFSGADEVCLIERLHAHVKSATLVLPRDNGSMTIEVTRPLLTAFIKKLYLCRNLDTEILKALENNLPEHVANEARVLLRCKYYEYPGKERQFLCAFINKAAHMQNSFNELFELAGALVSHVPGHLEIENYFIEQLHLQKKIARNIKEFEQKRDQYGMEYLLMQKYPVPHESEEEVNHRMHMLTTIIEDVFQMRPSCNSYIGHRDLGHFHSEDDIETLFKRFS
;
A
#
# COMPACT_ATOMS: atom_id res chain seq x y z
N MET A 1 -19.97 41.68 37.02
CA MET A 1 -18.60 41.18 36.72
C MET A 1 -18.73 39.88 35.96
N ASP A 2 -18.94 39.95 34.65
CA ASP A 2 -19.13 38.74 33.83
C ASP A 2 -18.31 38.86 32.54
N GLN A 3 -16.98 38.84 32.70
CA GLN A 3 -16.05 38.74 31.57
C GLN A 3 -15.99 37.27 31.12
N LYS A 4 -17.00 36.84 30.36
CA LYS A 4 -16.86 35.68 29.47
C LYS A 4 -15.78 36.01 28.43
N ARG A 5 -14.53 35.70 28.77
CA ARG A 5 -13.39 35.70 27.83
C ARG A 5 -13.74 34.78 26.66
N ARG A 6 -14.17 35.38 25.55
CA ARG A 6 -14.34 34.65 24.28
C ARG A 6 -12.96 34.16 23.87
N LEU A 7 -12.71 32.86 24.02
CA LEU A 7 -11.52 32.20 23.48
C LEU A 7 -11.38 32.55 22.01
N THR A 8 -10.19 32.93 21.58
CA THR A 8 -9.90 33.24 20.18
C THR A 8 -10.02 31.96 19.34
N ARG A 9 -10.28 32.10 18.03
CA ARG A 9 -10.37 30.95 17.10
C ARG A 9 -9.14 30.04 17.20
N ALA A 10 -7.95 30.64 17.22
CA ALA A 10 -6.67 29.94 17.39
C ALA A 10 -6.60 29.12 18.69
N GLN A 11 -7.11 29.65 19.81
CA GLN A 11 -7.15 28.91 21.08
C GLN A 11 -8.09 27.69 21.02
N ARG A 12 -9.21 27.81 20.29
CA ARG A 12 -10.15 26.69 20.10
C ARG A 12 -9.55 25.59 19.23
N ASP A 13 -8.91 25.97 18.13
CA ASP A 13 -8.26 25.03 17.21
C ASP A 13 -7.13 24.28 17.94
N GLN A 14 -6.32 24.98 18.75
CA GLN A 14 -5.29 24.36 19.58
C GLN A 14 -5.89 23.39 20.63
N MET A 15 -7.00 23.75 21.28
CA MET A 15 -7.67 22.87 22.24
C MET A 15 -8.24 21.62 21.58
N ALA A 16 -8.85 21.75 20.40
CA ALA A 16 -9.37 20.62 19.62
C ALA A 16 -8.22 19.67 19.22
N ALA A 17 -7.12 20.23 18.75
CA ALA A 17 -5.93 19.47 18.37
C ALA A 17 -5.30 18.75 19.57
N ASN A 18 -5.24 19.39 20.74
CA ASN A 18 -4.76 18.74 21.98
C ASN A 18 -5.69 17.60 22.42
N ARG A 19 -7.00 17.77 22.28
CA ARG A 19 -7.99 16.73 22.61
C ARG A 19 -7.86 15.51 21.70
N ALA A 20 -7.72 15.72 20.40
CA ALA A 20 -7.51 14.64 19.44
C ALA A 20 -6.20 13.88 19.68
N ARG A 21 -5.08 14.58 19.94
CA ARG A 21 -3.82 13.94 20.40
C ARG A 21 -4.02 13.09 21.66
N GLY A 22 -4.82 13.58 22.62
CA GLY A 22 -5.18 12.82 23.81
C GLY A 22 -5.95 11.54 23.52
N LYS A 23 -6.88 11.57 22.55
CA LYS A 23 -7.61 10.38 22.08
C LYS A 23 -6.69 9.37 21.40
N ILE A 24 -5.76 9.84 20.57
CA ILE A 24 -4.76 8.99 19.91
C ILE A 24 -3.94 8.23 20.97
N ILE A 25 -3.43 8.94 21.98
CA ILE A 25 -2.69 8.31 23.09
C ILE A 25 -3.54 7.25 23.81
N ALA A 26 -4.79 7.57 24.11
CA ALA A 26 -5.70 6.63 24.77
C ALA A 26 -5.96 5.38 23.91
N SER A 27 -6.17 5.57 22.59
CA SER A 27 -6.36 4.47 21.64
C SER A 27 -5.13 3.57 21.57
N LEU A 28 -3.95 4.15 21.45
CA LEU A 28 -2.68 3.41 21.42
C LEU A 28 -2.45 2.67 22.74
N LYS A 29 -2.69 3.31 23.89
CA LYS A 29 -2.59 2.65 25.19
C LYS A 29 -3.52 1.43 25.26
N ASN A 30 -4.77 1.57 24.83
CA ASN A 30 -5.73 0.46 24.81
C ASN A 30 -5.25 -0.68 23.90
N PHE A 31 -4.61 -0.38 22.78
CA PHE A 31 -3.99 -1.39 21.91
C PHE A 31 -2.91 -2.20 22.65
N PHE A 32 -1.99 -1.54 23.36
CA PHE A 32 -0.97 -2.26 24.14
C PHE A 32 -1.56 -3.01 25.34
N ASP A 33 -2.56 -2.43 26.01
CA ASP A 33 -3.22 -3.04 27.17
C ASP A 33 -4.06 -4.28 26.80
N ALA A 34 -4.63 -4.32 25.59
CA ALA A 34 -5.39 -5.47 25.09
C ALA A 34 -4.52 -6.71 24.83
N GLY A 35 -3.20 -6.51 24.72
CA GLY A 35 -2.26 -7.52 24.28
C GLY A 35 -2.14 -7.58 22.75
N ILE A 36 -0.98 -8.02 22.29
CA ILE A 36 -0.63 -8.10 20.87
C ILE A 36 -0.54 -9.58 20.51
N GLU A 37 -1.41 -10.01 19.61
CA GLU A 37 -1.35 -11.36 19.04
C GLU A 37 -0.19 -11.45 18.06
N ILE A 38 0.67 -12.45 18.22
CA ILE A 38 1.75 -12.71 17.28
C ILE A 38 1.15 -13.37 16.05
N SER A 39 1.24 -12.69 14.89
CA SER A 39 0.69 -13.23 13.64
C SER A 39 1.35 -14.57 13.25
N GLY A 40 0.58 -15.43 12.58
CA GLY A 40 1.09 -16.68 12.02
C GLY A 40 2.26 -16.48 11.06
N ASP A 41 2.25 -15.40 10.28
CA ASP A 41 3.35 -15.04 9.37
C ASP A 41 4.63 -14.71 10.13
N THR A 42 4.53 -14.07 11.29
CA THR A 42 5.70 -13.78 12.14
C THR A 42 6.29 -15.05 12.73
N ILE A 43 5.44 -16.00 13.14
CA ILE A 43 5.88 -17.31 13.62
C ILE A 43 6.54 -18.09 12.50
N PHE A 44 5.89 -18.18 11.35
CA PHE A 44 6.45 -18.84 10.18
C PHE A 44 7.80 -18.24 9.77
N PHE A 45 7.91 -16.90 9.81
CA PHE A 45 9.18 -16.22 9.55
C PHE A 45 10.26 -16.58 10.58
N ALA A 46 9.92 -16.66 11.87
CA ALA A 46 10.85 -17.05 12.92
C ALA A 46 11.34 -18.49 12.73
N GLU A 47 10.45 -19.41 12.39
CA GLU A 47 10.75 -20.81 12.10
C GLU A 47 11.63 -20.94 10.85
N SER A 48 11.24 -20.29 9.75
CA SER A 48 11.92 -20.44 8.46
C SER A 48 13.29 -19.75 8.41
N THR A 49 13.44 -18.63 9.12
CA THR A 49 14.63 -17.77 9.02
C THR A 49 15.63 -18.05 10.14
N PHE A 50 15.15 -18.27 11.36
CA PHE A 50 15.99 -18.44 12.55
C PHE A 50 15.93 -19.85 13.13
N GLY A 51 15.04 -20.72 12.63
CA GLY A 51 14.86 -22.06 13.20
C GLY A 51 14.33 -22.03 14.64
N ILE A 52 13.58 -21.00 15.01
CA ILE A 52 13.02 -20.81 16.36
C ILE A 52 11.61 -21.41 16.40
N TYR A 53 11.37 -22.36 17.30
CA TYR A 53 10.08 -23.06 17.40
C TYR A 53 9.45 -22.95 18.80
N GLY A 54 8.12 -22.79 18.85
CA GLY A 54 7.34 -22.89 20.09
C GLY A 54 7.88 -22.06 21.25
N GLU A 55 8.24 -22.72 22.36
CA GLU A 55 8.76 -22.07 23.57
C GLU A 55 10.10 -21.34 23.36
N GLU A 56 10.89 -21.71 22.35
CA GLU A 56 12.15 -21.00 22.05
C GLU A 56 11.89 -19.55 21.64
N LEU A 57 10.74 -19.26 21.03
CA LEU A 57 10.34 -17.90 20.69
C LEU A 57 10.24 -17.03 21.95
N ILE A 58 9.70 -17.57 23.03
CA ILE A 58 9.59 -16.87 24.32
C ILE A 58 10.98 -16.58 24.89
N ASN A 59 11.89 -17.56 24.79
CA ASN A 59 13.27 -17.40 25.26
C ASN A 59 14.02 -16.32 24.47
N VAL A 60 13.90 -16.30 23.14
CA VAL A 60 14.53 -15.30 22.28
C VAL A 60 13.95 -13.91 22.55
N LEU A 61 12.63 -13.78 22.64
CA LEU A 61 11.98 -12.48 22.96
C LEU A 61 12.31 -12.00 24.38
N GLY A 62 12.56 -12.92 25.31
CA GLY A 62 12.99 -12.64 26.69
C GLY A 62 14.49 -12.37 26.85
N ALA A 63 15.32 -12.74 25.86
CA ALA A 63 16.76 -12.52 25.89
C ALA A 63 17.08 -11.03 25.99
N ARG A 64 18.20 -10.67 26.63
CA ARG A 64 18.54 -9.25 26.87
C ARG A 64 18.87 -8.51 25.57
N ASP A 65 19.66 -9.13 24.72
CA ASP A 65 20.19 -8.49 23.52
C ASP A 65 20.56 -9.56 22.48
N SER A 66 19.85 -9.57 21.36
CA SER A 66 20.07 -10.49 20.24
C SER A 66 19.45 -9.87 18.99
N GLU A 67 20.11 -9.97 17.85
CA GLU A 67 19.63 -9.41 16.59
C GLU A 67 18.27 -10.00 16.18
N GLU A 68 18.07 -11.30 16.45
CA GLU A 68 16.83 -12.03 16.18
C GLU A 68 15.64 -11.41 16.92
N LYS A 69 15.84 -11.07 18.21
CA LYS A 69 14.83 -10.39 19.02
C LYS A 69 14.45 -9.04 18.42
N GLU A 70 15.42 -8.22 17.99
CA GLU A 70 15.11 -6.90 17.43
C GLU A 70 14.28 -7.02 16.14
N VAL A 71 14.64 -7.97 15.28
CA VAL A 71 13.89 -8.26 14.04
C VAL A 71 12.47 -8.73 14.36
N LEU A 72 12.32 -9.70 15.27
CA LEU A 72 11.01 -10.23 15.66
C LEU A 72 10.14 -9.19 16.33
N LEU A 73 10.68 -8.38 17.25
CA LEU A 73 9.94 -7.25 17.83
C LEU A 73 9.55 -6.23 16.75
N GLY A 74 10.39 -6.02 15.74
CA GLY A 74 10.06 -5.18 14.60
C GLY A 74 8.85 -5.67 13.79
N LEU A 75 8.65 -6.98 13.71
CA LEU A 75 7.50 -7.62 13.04
C LEU A 75 6.26 -7.63 13.94
N ILE A 76 6.41 -8.00 15.21
CA ILE A 76 5.32 -8.06 16.20
C ILE A 76 4.75 -6.65 16.46
N PHE A 77 5.62 -5.65 16.64
CA PHE A 77 5.24 -4.25 16.82
C PHE A 77 5.16 -3.52 15.48
N PHE A 78 4.48 -4.14 14.53
CA PHE A 78 4.07 -3.46 13.30
C PHE A 78 2.59 -3.08 13.41
N PRO A 79 2.24 -1.79 13.31
CA PRO A 79 0.83 -1.40 13.38
C PRO A 79 0.11 -1.92 12.15
N ASP A 80 -0.91 -2.76 12.37
CA ASP A 80 -1.72 -3.35 11.31
C ASP A 80 -2.63 -2.31 10.62
N LYS A 81 -3.34 -2.75 9.57
CA LYS A 81 -4.26 -1.87 8.82
C LYS A 81 -5.40 -1.36 9.70
N ALA A 82 -5.96 -2.20 10.57
CA ALA A 82 -7.11 -1.86 11.40
C ALA A 82 -6.79 -0.76 12.43
N LEU A 83 -5.64 -0.87 13.11
CA LEU A 83 -5.14 0.13 14.03
C LEU A 83 -4.86 1.43 13.28
N ARG A 84 -4.21 1.38 12.12
CA ARG A 84 -3.95 2.59 11.32
C ARG A 84 -5.24 3.32 10.94
N ILE A 85 -6.27 2.61 10.49
CA ILE A 85 -7.59 3.21 10.19
C ILE A 85 -8.20 3.84 11.44
N THR A 86 -8.12 3.13 12.56
CA THR A 86 -8.63 3.62 13.85
C THR A 86 -7.92 4.93 14.24
N ILE A 87 -6.60 4.98 14.13
CA ILE A 87 -5.83 6.19 14.44
C ILE A 87 -6.14 7.29 13.41
N GLU A 88 -6.25 6.99 12.12
CA GLU A 88 -6.55 7.98 11.08
C GLU A 88 -7.88 8.70 11.34
N SER A 89 -8.91 7.97 11.80
CA SER A 89 -10.19 8.55 12.19
C SER A 89 -10.08 9.59 13.33
N LEU A 90 -9.04 9.48 14.15
CA LEU A 90 -8.74 10.41 15.25
C LEU A 90 -7.83 11.57 14.82
N VAL A 91 -7.06 11.38 13.74
CA VAL A 91 -6.16 12.40 13.19
C VAL A 91 -6.96 13.47 12.46
N GLY A 92 -7.86 13.08 11.55
CA GLY A 92 -8.61 14.03 10.73
C GLY A 92 -7.69 15.04 10.02
N ASP A 93 -8.00 16.34 10.13
CA ASP A 93 -7.24 17.44 9.50
C ASP A 93 -5.98 17.86 10.26
N LEU A 94 -5.58 17.11 11.29
CA LEU A 94 -4.41 17.47 12.08
C LEU A 94 -3.13 17.30 11.29
N ILE A 95 -2.36 18.38 11.23
CA ILE A 95 -0.97 18.36 10.78
C ILE A 95 -0.13 17.85 11.94
N PHE A 96 0.54 16.72 11.72
CA PHE A 96 1.48 16.13 12.68
C PHE A 96 2.90 16.54 12.30
N SER A 97 3.61 17.13 13.27
CA SER A 97 5.03 17.44 13.15
C SER A 97 5.89 16.40 13.85
N GLY A 98 7.21 16.39 13.57
CA GLY A 98 8.14 15.56 14.33
C GLY A 98 8.14 15.86 15.84
N ALA A 99 7.83 17.10 16.25
CA ALA A 99 7.67 17.44 17.66
C ALA A 99 6.42 16.80 18.28
N ASP A 100 5.33 16.70 17.52
CA ASP A 100 4.13 15.98 17.94
C ASP A 100 4.40 14.48 18.09
N GLU A 101 5.17 13.90 17.17
CA GLU A 101 5.60 12.50 17.24
C GLU A 101 6.43 12.21 18.49
N VAL A 102 7.44 13.05 18.78
CA VAL A 102 8.24 12.93 20.01
C VAL A 102 7.36 13.05 21.26
N CYS A 103 6.45 14.02 21.29
CA CYS A 103 5.51 14.18 22.41
C CYS A 103 4.60 12.95 22.58
N LEU A 104 4.13 12.37 21.48
CA LEU A 104 3.33 11.16 21.47
C LEU A 104 4.11 9.99 22.08
N ILE A 105 5.37 9.81 21.67
CA ILE A 105 6.27 8.77 22.18
C ILE A 105 6.52 8.95 23.68
N GLU A 106 6.86 10.15 24.15
CA GLU A 106 7.13 10.40 25.58
C GLU A 106 5.91 10.09 26.44
N ARG A 107 4.74 10.58 26.02
CA ARG A 107 3.50 10.36 26.77
C ARG A 107 3.09 8.90 26.77
N LEU A 108 3.24 8.21 25.65
CA LEU A 108 2.93 6.78 25.57
C LEU A 108 3.90 5.97 26.42
N HIS A 109 5.20 6.24 26.34
CA HIS A 109 6.24 5.58 27.14
C HIS A 109 6.06 5.81 28.64
N ALA A 110 5.50 6.96 29.07
CA ALA A 110 5.17 7.19 30.47
C ALA A 110 4.08 6.24 31.00
N HIS A 111 3.19 5.76 30.13
CA HIS A 111 2.04 4.92 30.49
C HIS A 111 2.18 3.45 30.12
N VAL A 112 2.89 3.13 29.04
CA VAL A 112 3.08 1.78 28.53
C VAL A 112 4.52 1.35 28.84
N LYS A 113 4.67 0.54 29.90
CA LYS A 113 5.96 -0.03 30.32
C LYS A 113 6.16 -1.46 29.85
N SER A 114 5.06 -2.15 29.59
CA SER A 114 5.06 -3.53 29.15
C SER A 114 3.86 -3.79 28.25
N ALA A 115 3.98 -4.82 27.41
CA ALA A 115 2.88 -5.34 26.60
C ALA A 115 2.82 -6.86 26.76
N THR A 116 1.61 -7.40 26.75
CA THR A 116 1.38 -8.85 26.73
C THR A 116 1.38 -9.30 25.27
N LEU A 117 2.25 -10.24 24.92
CA LEU A 117 2.21 -10.94 23.65
C LEU A 117 1.42 -12.23 23.81
N VAL A 118 0.51 -12.50 22.88
CA VAL A 118 -0.34 -13.70 22.88
C VAL A 118 0.11 -14.60 21.72
N LEU A 119 0.45 -15.85 22.02
CA LEU A 119 0.81 -16.82 20.99
C LEU A 119 -0.46 -17.48 20.42
N PRO A 120 -0.60 -17.55 19.09
CA PRO A 120 -1.66 -18.31 18.46
C PRO A 120 -1.43 -19.80 18.74
N ARG A 121 -2.45 -20.48 19.26
CA ARG A 121 -2.58 -21.94 19.52
C ARG A 121 -2.29 -22.44 20.93
N ASP A 122 -1.28 -21.94 21.64
CA ASP A 122 -0.86 -22.58 22.91
C ASP A 122 -1.46 -21.93 24.18
N ASN A 123 -2.36 -20.94 24.04
CA ASN A 123 -2.81 -20.07 25.15
C ASN A 123 -1.65 -19.45 25.96
N GLY A 124 -0.43 -19.48 25.40
CA GLY A 124 0.75 -18.90 26.00
C GLY A 124 0.69 -17.39 25.87
N SER A 125 1.02 -16.71 26.95
CA SER A 125 1.23 -15.27 26.92
C SER A 125 2.54 -14.94 27.61
N MET A 126 3.27 -13.96 27.08
CA MET A 126 4.45 -13.43 27.74
C MET A 126 4.37 -11.93 27.84
N THR A 127 4.92 -11.38 28.91
CA THR A 127 5.03 -9.93 29.06
C THR A 127 6.42 -9.50 28.66
N ILE A 128 6.50 -8.51 27.77
CA ILE A 128 7.77 -7.90 27.36
C ILE A 128 7.82 -6.45 27.77
N GLU A 129 9.01 -5.96 28.04
CA GLU A 129 9.24 -4.55 28.29
C GLU A 129 9.06 -3.75 26.99
N VAL A 130 8.24 -2.71 27.07
CA VAL A 130 8.02 -1.78 25.95
C VAL A 130 8.98 -0.61 26.12
N THR A 131 10.13 -0.74 25.50
CA THR A 131 11.19 0.26 25.57
C THR A 131 10.87 1.49 24.69
N ARG A 132 11.48 2.62 25.01
CA ARG A 132 11.35 3.85 24.19
C ARG A 132 11.77 3.66 22.72
N PRO A 133 12.87 2.96 22.39
CA PRO A 133 13.20 2.66 20.98
C PRO A 133 12.10 1.86 20.27
N LEU A 134 11.52 0.85 20.93
CA LEU A 134 10.43 0.05 20.36
C LEU A 134 9.20 0.90 20.04
N LEU A 135 8.76 1.74 20.99
CA LEU A 135 7.67 2.70 20.76
C LEU A 135 8.01 3.69 19.64
N THR A 136 9.25 4.15 19.57
CA THR A 136 9.69 5.07 18.52
C THR A 136 9.55 4.42 17.14
N ALA A 137 10.01 3.17 16.99
CA ALA A 137 9.86 2.42 15.75
C ALA A 137 8.38 2.17 15.42
N PHE A 138 7.57 1.79 16.40
CA PHE A 138 6.13 1.56 16.24
C PHE A 138 5.39 2.83 15.77
N ILE A 139 5.59 3.96 16.46
CA ILE A 139 4.92 5.22 16.13
C ILE A 139 5.36 5.75 14.75
N LYS A 140 6.65 5.62 14.40
CA LYS A 140 7.13 5.99 13.06
C LYS A 140 6.43 5.21 11.94
N LYS A 141 6.09 3.94 12.18
CA LYS A 141 5.35 3.09 11.23
C LYS A 141 3.86 3.45 11.10
N LEU A 142 3.32 4.31 11.98
CA LEU A 142 1.99 4.91 11.78
C LEU A 142 2.01 6.04 10.75
N TYR A 143 3.19 6.58 10.41
CA TYR A 143 3.37 7.57 9.37
C TYR A 143 2.58 8.87 9.55
N LEU A 144 2.27 9.26 10.79
CA LEU A 144 1.44 10.43 11.09
C LEU A 144 2.04 11.76 10.59
N CYS A 145 3.37 11.88 10.60
CA CYS A 145 4.08 13.06 10.10
C CYS A 145 4.02 13.24 8.58
N ARG A 146 3.55 12.24 7.82
CA ARG A 146 3.39 12.32 6.37
C ARG A 146 2.10 13.06 6.06
N ASN A 147 2.17 14.38 5.97
CA ASN A 147 1.02 15.22 5.70
C ASN A 147 0.47 14.96 4.29
N LEU A 148 -0.85 14.80 4.20
CA LEU A 148 -1.53 14.53 2.95
C LEU A 148 -1.88 15.83 2.22
N ASP A 149 -1.95 15.77 0.89
CA ASP A 149 -2.36 16.92 0.08
C ASP A 149 -3.81 17.33 0.40
N THR A 150 -3.99 18.63 0.67
CA THR A 150 -5.28 19.16 1.14
C THR A 150 -6.39 19.11 0.10
N GLU A 151 -6.08 19.12 -1.20
CA GLU A 151 -7.09 18.99 -2.27
C GLU A 151 -7.57 17.53 -2.34
N ILE A 152 -6.65 16.57 -2.24
CA ILE A 152 -7.00 15.14 -2.20
C ILE A 152 -7.82 14.82 -0.95
N LEU A 153 -7.43 15.34 0.22
CA LEU A 153 -8.20 15.15 1.47
C LEU A 153 -9.65 15.63 1.34
N LYS A 154 -9.84 16.86 0.81
CA LYS A 154 -11.18 17.40 0.57
C LYS A 154 -11.96 16.56 -0.44
N ALA A 155 -11.31 16.05 -1.48
CA ALA A 155 -11.98 15.18 -2.44
C ALA A 155 -12.47 13.89 -1.77
N LEU A 156 -11.67 13.26 -0.91
CA LEU A 156 -12.07 12.07 -0.15
C LEU A 156 -13.26 12.36 0.77
N GLU A 157 -13.18 13.43 1.56
CA GLU A 157 -14.23 13.80 2.52
C GLU A 157 -15.57 14.14 1.88
N ASN A 158 -15.54 14.85 0.76
CA ASN A 158 -16.76 15.32 0.11
C ASN A 158 -17.49 14.23 -0.68
N ASN A 159 -16.77 13.19 -1.12
CA ASN A 159 -17.31 12.20 -2.05
C ASN A 159 -17.46 10.80 -1.43
N LEU A 160 -16.78 10.49 -0.32
CA LEU A 160 -16.75 9.14 0.24
C LEU A 160 -17.30 9.09 1.67
N PRO A 161 -17.90 7.95 2.07
CA PRO A 161 -18.15 7.68 3.48
C PRO A 161 -16.85 7.70 4.30
N GLU A 162 -16.95 8.11 5.57
CA GLU A 162 -15.80 8.30 6.46
C GLU A 162 -14.88 7.07 6.55
N HIS A 163 -15.45 5.85 6.61
CA HIS A 163 -14.64 4.63 6.68
C HIS A 163 -13.79 4.40 5.42
N VAL A 164 -14.36 4.59 4.23
CA VAL A 164 -13.63 4.47 2.95
C VAL A 164 -12.59 5.58 2.83
N ALA A 165 -12.95 6.81 3.20
CA ALA A 165 -12.02 7.94 3.19
C ALA A 165 -10.82 7.70 4.12
N ASN A 166 -11.04 7.16 5.32
CA ASN A 166 -9.97 6.83 6.26
C ASN A 166 -9.05 5.73 5.73
N GLU A 167 -9.59 4.69 5.07
CA GLU A 167 -8.76 3.68 4.40
C GLU A 167 -7.88 4.30 3.30
N ALA A 168 -8.46 5.16 2.45
CA ALA A 168 -7.72 5.84 1.40
C ALA A 168 -6.63 6.77 1.97
N ARG A 169 -6.89 7.48 3.08
CA ARG A 169 -5.89 8.30 3.78
C ARG A 169 -4.74 7.45 4.32
N VAL A 170 -5.04 6.30 4.94
CA VAL A 170 -4.02 5.35 5.40
C VAL A 170 -3.16 4.89 4.23
N LEU A 171 -3.76 4.51 3.10
CA LEU A 171 -3.03 4.11 1.89
C LEU A 171 -2.06 5.20 1.43
N LEU A 172 -2.52 6.45 1.33
CA LEU A 172 -1.67 7.58 0.93
C LEU A 172 -0.49 7.78 1.88
N ARG A 173 -0.72 7.72 3.20
CA ARG A 173 0.36 7.85 4.20
C ARG A 173 1.36 6.72 4.10
N CYS A 174 0.91 5.49 3.87
CA CYS A 174 1.79 4.33 3.78
C CYS A 174 2.74 4.44 2.58
N LYS A 175 2.24 4.90 1.43
CA LYS A 175 3.03 4.96 0.19
C LYS A 175 3.90 6.20 0.06
N TYR A 176 3.51 7.32 0.67
CA TYR A 176 4.27 8.59 0.64
C TYR A 176 4.62 9.07 -0.78
N TYR A 177 3.67 8.97 -1.69
CA TYR A 177 3.82 9.55 -3.01
C TYR A 177 3.52 11.05 -2.98
N GLU A 178 4.31 11.81 -3.73
CA GLU A 178 4.02 13.21 -4.02
C GLU A 178 3.27 13.28 -5.35
N TYR A 179 2.18 14.05 -5.37
CA TYR A 179 1.35 14.25 -6.56
C TYR A 179 1.33 15.73 -6.91
N PRO A 180 2.30 16.24 -7.68
CA PRO A 180 2.27 17.62 -8.13
C PRO A 180 1.20 17.83 -9.22
N GLY A 181 0.86 19.08 -9.50
CA GLY A 181 0.16 19.50 -10.73
C GLY A 181 -0.95 18.59 -11.25
N LYS A 182 -0.68 17.92 -12.39
CA LYS A 182 -1.63 17.12 -13.15
C LYS A 182 -1.98 15.80 -12.46
N GLU A 183 -1.02 15.21 -11.76
CA GLU A 183 -1.17 13.96 -11.00
C GLU A 183 -2.22 14.12 -9.90
N ARG A 184 -2.15 15.25 -9.16
CA ARG A 184 -3.15 15.57 -8.14
C ARG A 184 -4.54 15.81 -8.72
N GLN A 185 -4.62 16.56 -9.83
CA GLN A 185 -5.90 16.82 -10.50
C GLN A 185 -6.53 15.52 -10.98
N PHE A 186 -5.73 14.60 -11.52
CA PHE A 186 -6.16 13.27 -11.92
C PHE A 186 -6.72 12.48 -10.74
N LEU A 187 -6.02 12.43 -9.60
CA LEU A 187 -6.50 11.71 -8.42
C LEU A 187 -7.78 12.32 -7.84
N CYS A 188 -7.89 13.65 -7.78
CA CYS A 188 -9.13 14.31 -7.37
C CYS A 188 -10.30 13.97 -8.30
N ALA A 189 -10.06 13.93 -9.62
CA ALA A 189 -11.06 13.52 -10.59
C ALA A 189 -11.44 12.04 -10.45
N PHE A 190 -10.45 11.17 -10.20
CA PHE A 190 -10.67 9.75 -9.91
C PHE A 190 -11.58 9.59 -8.69
N ILE A 191 -11.27 10.24 -7.57
CA ILE A 191 -12.04 10.14 -6.32
C ILE A 191 -13.51 10.51 -6.57
N ASN A 192 -13.75 11.62 -7.25
CA ASN A 192 -15.10 12.09 -7.56
C ASN A 192 -15.87 11.08 -8.43
N LYS A 193 -15.24 10.59 -9.51
CA LYS A 193 -15.91 9.69 -10.46
C LYS A 193 -16.09 8.27 -9.92
N ALA A 194 -15.14 7.75 -9.15
CA ALA A 194 -15.16 6.40 -8.60
C ALA A 194 -15.90 6.28 -7.26
N ALA A 195 -16.40 7.38 -6.68
CA ALA A 195 -17.05 7.39 -5.37
C ALA A 195 -18.23 6.42 -5.21
N HIS A 196 -18.92 6.12 -6.30
CA HIS A 196 -20.03 5.17 -6.32
C HIS A 196 -19.58 3.70 -6.19
N MET A 197 -18.30 3.41 -6.43
CA MET A 197 -17.71 2.06 -6.42
C MET A 197 -17.15 1.68 -5.04
N GLN A 198 -17.86 1.97 -3.95
CA GLN A 198 -17.33 1.91 -2.57
C GLN A 198 -16.59 0.60 -2.22
N ASN A 199 -17.10 -0.55 -2.67
CA ASN A 199 -16.52 -1.86 -2.33
C ASN A 199 -15.17 -2.13 -3.00
N SER A 200 -14.92 -1.59 -4.19
CA SER A 200 -13.66 -1.74 -4.93
C SER A 200 -12.82 -0.45 -4.93
N PHE A 201 -13.33 0.62 -4.32
CA PHE A 201 -12.71 1.94 -4.38
C PHE A 201 -11.27 1.93 -3.92
N ASN A 202 -10.97 1.30 -2.77
CA ASN A 202 -9.63 1.34 -2.19
C ASN A 202 -8.60 0.57 -3.04
N GLU A 203 -8.98 -0.56 -3.65
CA GLU A 203 -8.12 -1.33 -4.55
C GLU A 203 -7.83 -0.55 -5.84
N LEU A 204 -8.88 0.03 -6.44
CA LEU A 204 -8.74 0.87 -7.63
C LEU A 204 -7.93 2.14 -7.32
N PHE A 205 -8.12 2.74 -6.14
CA PHE A 205 -7.40 3.93 -5.70
C PHE A 205 -5.93 3.64 -5.43
N GLU A 206 -5.60 2.50 -4.81
CA GLU A 206 -4.22 2.07 -4.63
C GLU A 206 -3.52 1.88 -5.98
N LEU A 207 -4.15 1.18 -6.92
CA LEU A 207 -3.60 0.98 -8.26
C LEU A 207 -3.43 2.33 -8.99
N ALA A 208 -4.45 3.18 -8.99
CA ALA A 208 -4.41 4.48 -9.65
C ALA A 208 -3.30 5.36 -9.04
N GLY A 209 -3.22 5.43 -7.71
CA GLY A 209 -2.21 6.19 -6.99
C GLY A 209 -0.79 5.71 -7.27
N ALA A 210 -0.59 4.40 -7.36
CA ALA A 210 0.71 3.80 -7.72
C ALA A 210 1.09 4.07 -9.17
N LEU A 211 0.14 3.99 -10.12
CA LEU A 211 0.45 4.26 -11.53
C LEU A 211 0.78 5.73 -11.76
N VAL A 212 -0.03 6.63 -11.19
CA VAL A 212 0.15 8.08 -11.32
C VAL A 212 1.51 8.53 -10.78
N SER A 213 2.00 7.93 -9.69
CA SER A 213 3.31 8.30 -9.13
C SER A 213 4.51 7.87 -10.00
N HIS A 214 4.30 7.00 -10.99
CA HIS A 214 5.35 6.48 -11.87
C HIS A 214 5.20 6.94 -13.33
N VAL A 215 4.28 7.89 -13.62
CA VAL A 215 4.08 8.40 -14.97
C VAL A 215 5.35 9.11 -15.45
N PRO A 216 5.94 8.70 -16.59
CA PRO A 216 7.05 9.42 -17.18
C PRO A 216 6.63 10.83 -17.57
N GLY A 217 7.45 11.84 -17.27
CA GLY A 217 7.06 13.26 -17.47
C GLY A 217 6.72 13.67 -18.91
N HIS A 218 7.10 12.87 -19.91
CA HIS A 218 6.79 13.10 -21.32
C HIS A 218 5.48 12.43 -21.78
N LEU A 219 4.86 11.58 -20.95
CA LEU A 219 3.60 10.92 -21.26
C LEU A 219 2.43 11.62 -20.56
N GLU A 220 1.30 11.62 -21.25
CA GLU A 220 0.01 11.92 -20.64
C GLU A 220 -0.44 10.74 -19.77
N ILE A 221 -1.09 11.05 -18.64
CA ILE A 221 -1.48 10.03 -17.65
C ILE A 221 -2.41 9.00 -18.30
N GLU A 222 -3.36 9.45 -19.11
CA GLU A 222 -4.31 8.59 -19.81
C GLU A 222 -3.62 7.60 -20.75
N ASN A 223 -2.63 8.08 -21.52
CA ASN A 223 -1.86 7.23 -22.42
C ASN A 223 -1.05 6.19 -21.63
N TYR A 224 -0.47 6.59 -20.50
CA TYR A 224 0.26 5.66 -19.64
C TYR A 224 -0.63 4.54 -19.09
N PHE A 225 -1.86 4.84 -18.64
CA PHE A 225 -2.81 3.82 -18.19
C PHE A 225 -3.17 2.83 -19.32
N ILE A 226 -3.39 3.34 -20.52
CA ILE A 226 -3.63 2.50 -21.71
C ILE A 226 -2.42 1.60 -21.97
N GLU A 227 -1.20 2.15 -22.00
CA GLU A 227 0.04 1.36 -22.18
C GLU A 227 0.18 0.26 -21.14
N GLN A 228 -0.11 0.54 -19.87
CA GLN A 228 -0.12 -0.46 -18.81
C GLN A 228 -1.16 -1.56 -19.05
N LEU A 229 -2.37 -1.21 -19.52
CA LEU A 229 -3.39 -2.21 -19.88
C LEU A 229 -2.90 -3.10 -21.02
N HIS A 230 -2.21 -2.55 -22.02
CA HIS A 230 -1.64 -3.33 -23.12
C HIS A 230 -0.50 -4.23 -22.65
N LEU A 231 0.33 -3.77 -21.72
CA LEU A 231 1.36 -4.58 -21.10
C LEU A 231 0.75 -5.79 -20.36
N GLN A 232 -0.27 -5.57 -19.54
CA GLN A 232 -0.98 -6.66 -18.85
C GLN A 232 -1.61 -7.65 -19.84
N LYS A 233 -2.24 -7.16 -20.92
CA LYS A 233 -2.77 -8.03 -21.99
C LYS A 233 -1.68 -8.86 -22.67
N LYS A 234 -0.47 -8.32 -22.85
CA LYS A 234 0.67 -9.06 -23.41
C LYS A 234 1.14 -10.15 -22.45
N ILE A 235 1.28 -9.83 -21.17
CA ILE A 235 1.67 -10.80 -20.13
C ILE A 235 0.66 -11.96 -20.08
N ALA A 236 -0.65 -11.66 -20.08
CA ALA A 236 -1.70 -12.68 -20.07
C ALA A 236 -1.62 -13.63 -21.28
N ARG A 237 -1.30 -13.11 -22.47
CA ARG A 237 -1.09 -13.96 -23.66
C ARG A 237 0.14 -14.86 -23.50
N ASN A 238 1.25 -14.30 -23.02
CA ASN A 238 2.47 -15.06 -22.80
C ASN A 238 2.26 -16.20 -21.78
N ILE A 239 1.47 -15.97 -20.73
CA ILE A 239 1.09 -16.99 -19.76
C ILE A 239 0.34 -18.13 -20.46
N LYS A 240 -0.70 -17.81 -21.24
CA LYS A 240 -1.49 -18.82 -21.98
C LYS A 240 -0.65 -19.60 -22.99
N GLU A 241 0.23 -18.93 -23.72
CA GLU A 241 1.14 -19.58 -24.66
C GLU A 241 2.12 -20.51 -23.94
N PHE A 242 2.61 -20.11 -22.76
CA PHE A 242 3.45 -20.96 -21.91
C PHE A 242 2.71 -22.19 -21.43
N GLU A 243 1.48 -22.04 -20.93
CA GLU A 243 0.65 -23.16 -20.45
C GLU A 243 0.35 -24.16 -21.58
N GLN A 244 -0.03 -23.67 -22.75
CA GLN A 244 -0.25 -24.53 -23.92
C GLN A 244 1.00 -25.31 -24.31
N LYS A 245 2.19 -24.69 -24.22
CA LYS A 245 3.46 -25.37 -24.49
C LYS A 245 3.86 -26.34 -23.38
N ARG A 246 3.58 -26.02 -22.12
CA ARG A 246 3.81 -26.93 -20.99
C ARG A 246 2.94 -28.19 -21.09
N ASP A 247 1.73 -28.06 -21.62
CA ASP A 247 0.85 -29.21 -21.82
C ASP A 247 1.30 -30.10 -23.00
N GLN A 248 2.03 -29.52 -23.96
CA GLN A 248 2.59 -30.23 -25.12
C GLN A 248 4.01 -30.78 -24.88
N TYR A 249 4.83 -30.08 -24.10
CA TYR A 249 6.24 -30.37 -23.89
C TYR A 249 6.57 -30.42 -22.40
N GLY A 250 7.44 -31.36 -22.01
CA GLY A 250 7.95 -31.41 -20.64
C GLY A 250 8.73 -30.15 -20.26
N MET A 251 8.69 -29.78 -18.97
CA MET A 251 9.38 -28.59 -18.44
C MET A 251 10.88 -28.57 -18.75
N GLU A 252 11.54 -29.73 -18.73
CA GLU A 252 12.96 -29.86 -19.08
C GLU A 252 13.24 -29.37 -20.52
N TYR A 253 12.38 -29.74 -21.47
CA TYR A 253 12.50 -29.31 -22.86
C TYR A 253 12.33 -27.80 -23.00
N LEU A 254 11.33 -27.22 -22.31
CA LEU A 254 11.11 -25.77 -22.33
C LEU A 254 12.29 -24.99 -21.74
N LEU A 255 12.87 -25.48 -20.65
CA LEU A 255 14.05 -24.87 -20.03
C LEU A 255 15.30 -25.00 -20.91
N MET A 256 15.49 -26.14 -21.59
CA MET A 256 16.58 -26.33 -22.54
C MET A 256 16.49 -25.35 -23.73
N GLN A 257 15.26 -25.04 -24.17
CA GLN A 257 14.99 -24.02 -25.20
C GLN A 257 15.01 -22.59 -24.66
N LYS A 258 15.33 -22.38 -23.37
CA LYS A 258 15.27 -21.08 -22.68
C LYS A 258 13.92 -20.38 -22.86
N TYR A 259 12.85 -21.16 -22.91
CA TYR A 259 11.51 -20.59 -23.05
C TYR A 259 11.15 -19.81 -21.78
N PRO A 260 10.69 -18.56 -21.89
CA PRO A 260 10.48 -17.71 -20.72
C PRO A 260 9.35 -18.28 -19.86
N VAL A 261 9.65 -18.53 -18.59
CA VAL A 261 8.67 -18.96 -17.59
C VAL A 261 8.00 -17.70 -17.02
N PRO A 262 6.67 -17.56 -17.10
CA PRO A 262 5.98 -16.46 -16.45
C PRO A 262 6.21 -16.48 -14.94
N HIS A 263 6.55 -15.32 -14.37
CA HIS A 263 6.76 -15.16 -12.93
C HIS A 263 5.48 -14.77 -12.18
N GLU A 264 4.43 -14.39 -12.91
CA GLU A 264 3.17 -13.92 -12.38
C GLU A 264 2.07 -14.96 -12.64
N SER A 265 1.12 -15.09 -11.71
CA SER A 265 -0.03 -15.96 -11.90
C SER A 265 -1.03 -15.35 -12.89
N GLU A 266 -1.76 -16.20 -13.63
CA GLU A 266 -2.80 -15.72 -14.55
C GLU A 266 -3.88 -14.93 -13.81
N GLU A 267 -4.24 -15.38 -12.61
CA GLU A 267 -5.25 -14.75 -11.75
C GLU A 267 -4.89 -13.31 -11.38
N GLU A 268 -3.64 -13.06 -10.96
CA GLU A 268 -3.17 -11.71 -10.61
C GLU A 268 -3.16 -10.78 -11.83
N VAL A 269 -2.69 -11.26 -12.98
CA VAL A 269 -2.64 -10.47 -14.22
C VAL A 269 -4.04 -10.13 -14.69
N ASN A 270 -4.97 -11.10 -14.64
CA ASN A 270 -6.37 -10.90 -15.00
C ASN A 270 -7.06 -9.92 -14.03
N HIS A 271 -6.79 -10.02 -12.74
CA HIS A 271 -7.31 -9.09 -11.73
C HIS A 271 -6.81 -7.66 -11.95
N ARG A 272 -5.49 -7.47 -12.17
CA ARG A 272 -4.91 -6.15 -12.51
C ARG A 272 -5.44 -5.59 -13.82
N MET A 273 -5.60 -6.44 -14.84
CA MET A 273 -6.21 -6.06 -16.12
C MET A 273 -7.65 -5.59 -15.92
N HIS A 274 -8.44 -6.29 -15.11
CA HIS A 274 -9.81 -5.89 -14.79
C HIS A 274 -9.85 -4.51 -14.10
N MET A 275 -9.03 -4.30 -13.07
CA MET A 275 -8.94 -3.01 -12.40
C MET A 275 -8.55 -1.87 -13.34
N LEU A 276 -7.54 -2.07 -14.21
CA LEU A 276 -7.14 -1.09 -15.22
C LEU A 276 -8.29 -0.78 -16.18
N THR A 277 -8.97 -1.81 -16.67
CA THR A 277 -10.15 -1.64 -17.54
C THR A 277 -11.24 -0.83 -16.84
N THR A 278 -11.56 -1.13 -15.58
CA THR A 278 -12.54 -0.35 -14.80
C THR A 278 -12.13 1.11 -14.66
N ILE A 279 -10.85 1.41 -14.39
CA ILE A 279 -10.38 2.80 -14.30
C ILE A 279 -10.51 3.51 -15.66
N ILE A 280 -10.08 2.87 -16.73
CA ILE A 280 -10.02 3.45 -18.08
C ILE A 280 -11.44 3.65 -18.63
N GLU A 281 -12.28 2.62 -18.59
CA GLU A 281 -13.57 2.58 -19.26
C GLU A 281 -14.70 3.11 -18.38
N ASP A 282 -14.79 2.65 -17.12
CA ASP A 282 -15.93 2.98 -16.26
C ASP A 282 -15.73 4.32 -15.53
N VAL A 283 -14.53 4.56 -14.99
CA VAL A 283 -14.24 5.77 -14.21
C VAL A 283 -13.96 6.95 -15.14
N PHE A 284 -13.03 6.82 -16.07
CA PHE A 284 -12.60 7.95 -16.90
C PHE A 284 -13.20 8.01 -18.30
N GLN A 285 -13.76 6.90 -18.79
CA GLN A 285 -14.26 6.77 -20.17
C GLN A 285 -13.21 7.20 -21.21
N MET A 286 -11.95 6.87 -20.94
CA MET A 286 -10.84 7.21 -21.83
C MET A 286 -11.02 6.44 -23.13
N ARG A 287 -11.09 7.17 -24.24
CA ARG A 287 -11.06 6.53 -25.55
C ARG A 287 -9.60 6.27 -25.91
N PRO A 288 -9.24 5.04 -26.33
CA PRO A 288 -7.90 4.80 -26.83
C PRO A 288 -7.67 5.69 -28.06
N SER A 289 -6.75 6.64 -27.93
CA SER A 289 -6.30 7.46 -29.05
C SER A 289 -5.71 6.52 -30.11
N CYS A 290 -6.33 6.43 -31.28
CA CYS A 290 -5.84 5.59 -32.40
C CYS A 290 -4.41 5.93 -32.87
N ASN A 291 -3.77 6.98 -32.35
CA ASN A 291 -2.61 7.63 -32.96
C ASN A 291 -1.22 7.28 -32.37
N SER A 292 -1.11 6.49 -31.29
CA SER A 292 0.20 6.14 -30.71
C SER A 292 0.77 4.77 -31.12
N TYR A 293 0.02 3.96 -31.88
CA TYR A 293 0.37 2.56 -32.17
C TYR A 293 1.31 2.30 -33.35
N ILE A 294 2.20 3.24 -33.68
CA ILE A 294 3.24 3.01 -34.70
C ILE A 294 4.59 2.66 -34.06
N GLY A 295 4.81 2.95 -32.77
CA GLY A 295 6.15 2.84 -32.15
C GLY A 295 6.67 1.43 -31.84
N HIS A 296 5.80 0.43 -31.65
CA HIS A 296 6.24 -0.93 -31.29
C HIS A 296 5.31 -2.00 -31.87
N ARG A 297 5.09 -1.98 -33.19
CA ARG A 297 4.82 -3.26 -33.85
C ARG A 297 6.14 -4.04 -33.81
N ASP A 298 6.12 -5.16 -33.12
CA ASP A 298 7.05 -6.24 -33.43
C ASP A 298 6.86 -6.53 -34.93
N LEU A 299 7.81 -6.07 -35.75
CA LEU A 299 7.77 -6.25 -37.20
C LEU A 299 8.11 -7.70 -37.60
N GLY A 300 8.20 -8.61 -36.62
CA GLY A 300 8.76 -9.93 -36.80
C GLY A 300 10.29 -9.87 -36.85
N HIS A 301 10.92 -11.03 -36.76
CA HIS A 301 12.32 -11.16 -37.13
C HIS A 301 12.41 -11.06 -38.65
N PHE A 302 13.05 -10.00 -39.14
CA PHE A 302 13.31 -9.82 -40.56
C PHE A 302 14.29 -10.91 -41.02
N HIS A 303 13.80 -11.88 -41.77
CA HIS A 303 14.62 -12.88 -42.43
C HIS A 303 14.94 -12.35 -43.83
N SER A 304 16.15 -11.82 -44.00
CA SER A 304 16.53 -11.01 -45.17
C SER A 304 16.32 -11.69 -46.52
N GLU A 305 16.37 -13.01 -46.59
CA GLU A 305 16.23 -13.74 -47.86
C GLU A 305 14.75 -13.98 -48.24
N ASP A 306 13.90 -14.36 -47.28
CA ASP A 306 12.50 -14.71 -47.55
C ASP A 306 11.57 -13.48 -47.61
N ASP A 307 11.84 -12.46 -46.79
CA ASP A 307 10.95 -11.30 -46.68
C ASP A 307 11.09 -10.35 -47.87
N ILE A 308 12.27 -10.29 -48.50
CA ILE A 308 12.51 -9.49 -49.71
C ILE A 308 11.74 -10.08 -50.90
N GLU A 309 11.76 -11.39 -51.09
CA GLU A 309 10.98 -12.05 -52.14
C GLU A 309 9.47 -11.81 -51.98
N THR A 310 9.00 -11.85 -50.74
CA THR A 310 7.58 -11.67 -50.40
C THR A 310 7.12 -10.23 -50.65
N LEU A 311 8.00 -9.24 -50.42
CA LEU A 311 7.75 -7.84 -50.76
C LEU A 311 7.65 -7.64 -52.28
N PHE A 312 8.58 -8.18 -53.07
CA PHE A 312 8.54 -8.04 -54.54
C PHE A 312 7.33 -8.73 -55.18
N LYS A 313 6.88 -9.88 -54.64
CA LYS A 313 5.67 -10.57 -55.10
C LYS A 313 4.38 -9.78 -54.86
N ARG A 314 4.35 -8.83 -53.91
CA ARG A 314 3.16 -7.98 -53.65
C ARG A 314 3.07 -6.75 -54.55
N PHE A 315 4.16 -6.38 -55.22
CA PHE A 315 4.20 -5.25 -56.15
C PHE A 315 4.25 -5.68 -57.63
N SER A 316 4.09 -6.98 -57.89
CA SER A 316 3.93 -7.57 -59.23
C SER A 316 2.47 -7.93 -59.46
#